data_AF-A0A6L6G8Y5-F1
#
_entry.id   AF-A0A6L6G8Y5-F1
#
_cell.length_a   1.000
_cell.length_b   1.000
_cell.length_c   1.000
_cell.angle_alpha   90.00
_cell.angle_beta   90.00
_cell.angle_gamma   90.00
#
_symmetry.space_group_name_H-M   'P 1'
#
loop_
_entity.id
_entity.type
_entity.pdbx_description
1 polymer ?
#
loop_
_entity_poly.entity_id
_entity_poly.type
_entity_poly.pdbx_seq_one_letter_code
_entity_poly.pdbx_strand_id
1 'polypeptide(L)'
;MSYKRYHFALVFILVVIKLVKDTKLEEKASFLLGDLIELEKIAKYDVAVANQKALEIYKSIENDRLAAPYPLRGFKAKWQIIKDYIL
;
A
#
# COMPACT_ATOMS: atom_id res chain seq x y z
N MET A 1 -2.34 -9.10 -20.24
CA MET A 1 -2.13 -8.03 -19.24
C MET A 1 -0.71 -8.13 -18.70
N SER A 2 -0.02 -7.01 -18.43
CA SER A 2 1.39 -7.06 -18.02
C SER A 2 1.50 -7.53 -16.56
N TYR A 3 2.18 -8.66 -16.34
CA TYR A 3 2.63 -9.19 -15.05
C TYR A 3 3.01 -8.10 -14.03
N LYS A 4 3.71 -7.07 -14.50
CA LYS A 4 4.20 -5.96 -13.68
C LYS A 4 3.07 -5.21 -12.96
N ARG A 5 1.91 -5.01 -13.61
CA ARG A 5 0.80 -4.23 -13.02
C ARG A 5 0.22 -4.90 -11.78
N TYR A 6 -0.04 -6.21 -11.85
CA TYR A 6 -0.59 -6.97 -10.72
C TYR A 6 0.42 -7.18 -9.62
N HIS A 7 1.70 -7.39 -9.97
CA HIS A 7 2.76 -7.46 -8.98
C HIS A 7 2.84 -6.16 -8.14
N PHE A 8 2.83 -5.00 -8.80
CA PHE A 8 2.81 -3.71 -8.08
C PHE A 8 1.56 -3.52 -7.21
N ALA A 9 0.38 -3.88 -7.72
CA ALA A 9 -0.86 -3.80 -6.96
C ALA A 9 -0.83 -4.69 -5.71
N LEU A 10 -0.34 -5.93 -5.83
CA LEU A 10 -0.16 -6.85 -4.71
C LEU A 10 0.79 -6.28 -3.66
N VAL A 11 1.96 -5.77 -4.07
CA VAL A 11 2.93 -5.16 -3.16
C VAL A 11 2.29 -3.99 -2.40
N PHE A 12 1.57 -3.12 -3.10
CA PHE A 12 0.93 -1.97 -2.50
C PHE A 12 -0.15 -2.37 -1.48
N ILE A 13 -1.05 -3.28 -1.84
CA ILE A 13 -2.13 -3.72 -0.96
C ILE A 13 -1.56 -4.39 0.30
N LEU A 14 -0.53 -5.23 0.16
CA LEU A 14 0.14 -5.87 1.29
C LEU A 14 0.79 -4.87 2.25
N VAL A 15 1.40 -3.81 1.71
CA VAL A 15 1.92 -2.70 2.53
C VAL A 15 0.78 -1.97 3.23
N VAL A 16 -0.32 -1.67 2.53
CA VAL A 16 -1.48 -0.99 3.14
C VAL A 16 -2.06 -1.81 4.28
N ILE A 17 -2.33 -3.11 4.08
CA ILE A 17 -2.84 -4.01 5.13
C ILE A 17 -1.99 -3.89 6.40
N LYS A 18 -0.66 -3.90 6.23
CA LYS A 18 0.27 -3.81 7.35
C LYS A 18 0.24 -2.45 8.04
N LEU A 19 0.12 -1.36 7.29
CA LEU A 19 0.09 0.01 7.83
C LEU A 19 -1.22 0.37 8.52
N VAL A 20 -2.33 -0.22 8.08
CA VAL A 20 -3.66 0.02 8.65
C VAL A 20 -4.10 -1.08 9.62
N LYS A 21 -3.16 -1.90 10.07
CA LYS A 21 -3.41 -2.99 11.02
C LYS A 21 -4.09 -2.45 12.27
N ASP A 22 -5.03 -3.24 12.82
CA ASP A 22 -5.83 -2.93 14.00
C ASP A 22 -6.80 -1.74 13.78
N THR A 23 -7.09 -1.40 12.52
CA THR A 23 -8.11 -0.42 12.14
C THR A 23 -9.23 -1.05 11.30
N LYS A 24 -10.36 -0.35 11.18
CA LYS A 24 -11.47 -0.76 10.29
C LYS A 24 -11.08 -0.87 8.80
N LEU A 25 -9.93 -0.36 8.40
CA LEU A 25 -9.45 -0.42 7.03
C LEU A 25 -8.70 -1.71 6.72
N GLU A 26 -8.22 -2.44 7.73
CA GLU A 26 -7.48 -3.71 7.54
C GLU A 26 -8.34 -4.74 6.81
N GLU A 27 -9.58 -4.90 7.24
CA GLU A 27 -10.54 -5.82 6.63
C GLU A 27 -10.82 -5.45 5.18
N LYS A 28 -11.02 -4.16 4.87
CA LYS A 28 -11.25 -3.67 3.51
C LYS A 28 -10.06 -3.92 2.60
N ALA A 29 -8.84 -3.69 3.09
CA ALA A 29 -7.63 -3.93 2.32
C ALA A 29 -7.40 -5.44 2.09
N SER A 30 -7.77 -6.27 3.06
CA SER A 30 -7.72 -7.74 2.95
C SER A 30 -8.71 -8.28 1.94
N PHE A 31 -9.94 -7.74 1.89
CA PHE A 31 -10.90 -8.08 0.84
C PHE A 31 -10.40 -7.71 -0.56
N LEU A 32 -9.86 -6.50 -0.72
CA LEU A 32 -9.30 -6.08 -2.00
C LEU A 32 -8.14 -6.98 -2.47
N LEU A 33 -7.31 -7.47 -1.54
CA LEU A 33 -6.26 -8.46 -1.84
C LEU A 33 -6.86 -9.77 -2.35
N GLY A 34 -7.90 -10.27 -1.67
CA GLY A 34 -8.62 -11.48 -2.06
C GLY A 34 -9.23 -11.37 -3.46
N ASP A 35 -10.00 -10.30 -3.71
CA ASP A 35 -10.62 -10.02 -5.01
C ASP A 35 -9.57 -9.97 -6.12
N LEU A 36 -8.43 -9.31 -5.87
CA LEU A 36 -7.35 -9.22 -6.84
C LEU A 36 -6.76 -10.59 -7.19
N ILE A 37 -6.54 -11.45 -6.19
CA ILE A 37 -5.98 -12.79 -6.40
C ILE A 37 -6.98 -13.68 -7.15
N GLU A 38 -8.25 -13.64 -6.78
CA GLU A 38 -9.29 -14.51 -7.34
C GLU A 38 -9.70 -14.09 -8.76
N LEU A 39 -10.04 -12.81 -8.95
CA LEU A 39 -10.55 -12.31 -10.24
C LEU A 39 -9.47 -12.34 -11.32
N GLU A 40 -8.23 -12.04 -10.96
CA GLU A 40 -7.09 -11.99 -11.90
C GLU A 40 -6.30 -13.31 -11.93
N LYS A 41 -6.76 -14.32 -11.17
CA LYS A 41 -6.18 -15.67 -11.10
C LYS A 41 -4.66 -15.66 -10.85
N ILE A 42 -4.23 -14.85 -9.89
CA ILE A 42 -2.81 -14.64 -9.63
C ILE A 42 -2.21 -15.90 -8.99
N ALA A 43 -1.06 -16.33 -9.50
CA ALA A 43 -0.36 -17.49 -8.98
C ALA A 43 0.15 -17.23 -7.56
N LYS A 44 0.12 -18.28 -6.71
CA LYS A 44 0.65 -18.22 -5.33
C LYS A 44 2.10 -17.74 -5.28
N TYR A 45 2.90 -18.11 -6.29
CA TYR A 45 4.29 -17.67 -6.41
C TYR A 45 4.40 -16.15 -6.48
N ASP A 46 3.56 -15.49 -7.29
CA ASP A 46 3.60 -14.04 -7.47
C ASP A 46 3.16 -13.27 -6.23
N VAL A 47 2.19 -13.82 -5.50
CA VAL A 47 1.79 -13.32 -4.18
C VAL A 47 2.95 -13.41 -3.19
N ALA A 48 3.69 -14.52 -3.19
CA ALA A 48 4.84 -14.70 -2.32
C ALA A 48 5.97 -13.70 -2.63
N VAL A 49 6.28 -13.49 -3.91
CA VAL A 49 7.30 -12.49 -4.33
C VAL A 49 6.84 -11.08 -3.95
N ALA A 50 5.57 -10.74 -4.16
CA ALA A 50 5.03 -9.44 -3.76
C ALA A 50 5.08 -9.23 -2.23
N ASN A 51 4.82 -10.27 -1.45
CA ASN A 51 4.93 -10.22 0.01
C ASN A 51 6.36 -9.98 0.49
N GLN A 52 7.36 -10.63 -0.12
CA GLN A 52 8.76 -10.35 0.18
C GLN A 52 9.10 -8.87 -0.04
N LYS A 53 8.62 -8.29 -1.15
CA LYS A 53 8.83 -6.86 -1.44
C LYS A 53 8.08 -5.94 -0.48
N ALA A 54 6.84 -6.28 -0.11
CA ALA A 54 6.08 -5.52 0.87
C ALA A 54 6.79 -5.50 2.25
N LEU A 55 7.39 -6.62 2.66
CA LEU A 55 8.19 -6.69 3.90
C LEU A 55 9.44 -5.81 3.86
N GLU A 56 10.14 -5.73 2.72
CA GLU A 56 11.29 -4.83 2.53
C GLU A 56 10.87 -3.35 2.66
N ILE A 57 9.74 -2.98 2.06
CA ILE A 57 9.17 -1.62 2.16
C ILE A 57 8.79 -1.32 3.60
N TYR A 58 8.06 -2.23 4.25
CA TYR A 58 7.67 -2.08 5.65
C TYR A 58 8.86 -1.86 6.59
N LYS A 59 9.91 -2.68 6.48
CA LYS A 59 11.15 -2.49 7.24
C LYS A 59 11.78 -1.13 6.98
N SER A 60 11.66 -0.61 5.75
CA SER A 60 12.21 0.70 5.40
C SER A 60 11.38 1.85 5.98
N ILE A 61 10.07 1.67 6.14
CA ILE A 61 9.17 2.59 6.87
C ILE A 61 9.52 2.58 8.37
N GLU A 62 9.58 1.41 9.01
CA GLU A 62 9.87 1.29 10.45
C GLU A 62 11.21 1.89 10.85
N ASN A 63 12.23 1.72 10.01
CA ASN A 63 13.58 2.23 10.28
C ASN A 63 13.76 3.70 9.85
N ASP A 64 12.69 4.42 9.49
CA ASP A 64 12.71 5.80 8.96
C ASP A 64 13.69 5.99 7.77
N ARG A 65 14.02 4.89 7.07
CA ARG A 65 14.94 4.89 5.93
C ARG A 65 14.26 5.36 4.65
N LEU A 66 12.94 5.26 4.59
CA LEU A 66 12.17 5.98 3.60
C LEU A 66 12.07 7.42 4.08
N ALA A 67 12.99 8.25 3.60
CA ALA A 67 12.76 9.68 3.61
C ALA A 67 11.43 9.89 2.87
N ALA A 68 10.36 10.19 3.61
CA ALA A 68 9.16 10.74 3.01
C ALA A 68 9.66 11.87 2.09
N PRO A 69 9.27 11.92 0.80
CA PRO A 69 9.59 13.08 0.00
C PRO A 69 9.01 14.26 0.73
N TYR A 70 9.87 14.99 1.45
CA TYR A 70 9.47 16.17 2.20
C TYR A 70 8.78 17.01 1.14
N PRO A 71 7.50 17.36 1.30
CA PRO A 71 6.89 18.20 0.30
C PRO A 71 7.71 19.49 0.34
N LEU A 72 8.51 19.72 -0.69
CA LEU A 72 9.05 21.05 -1.05
C LEU A 72 7.91 22.05 -1.35
N ARG A 73 6.65 21.69 -1.05
CA ARG A 73 5.47 22.53 -1.05
C ARG A 73 5.09 22.76 0.41
N GLY A 74 5.47 23.93 0.91
CA GLY A 74 5.39 24.31 2.32
C GLY A 74 3.98 24.21 2.94
N PHE A 75 3.90 24.61 4.21
CA PHE A 75 2.73 24.57 5.11
C PHE A 75 1.34 24.77 4.48
N LYS A 76 1.22 25.50 3.36
CA LYS A 76 -0.03 25.65 2.58
C LYS A 76 -0.66 24.34 2.09
N ALA A 77 0.13 23.34 1.66
CA ALA A 77 -0.43 22.08 1.13
C ALA A 77 -1.11 21.22 2.23
N LYS A 78 -0.61 21.32 3.46
CA LYS A 78 -1.13 20.56 4.62
C LYS A 78 -2.57 20.97 4.98
N TRP A 79 -2.91 22.25 4.80
CA TRP A 79 -4.25 22.77 5.08
C TRP A 79 -5.26 22.46 3.97
N GLN A 80 -4.80 22.27 2.72
CA GLN A 80 -5.68 22.05 1.57
C GLN A 80 -6.28 20.64 1.59
N ILE A 81 -5.48 19.63 1.95
CA ILE A 81 -5.95 18.24 2.07
C ILE A 81 -6.98 18.10 3.21
N ILE A 82 -6.81 18.84 4.32
CA ILE A 82 -7.77 18.82 5.43
C ILE A 82 -9.10 19.47 5.00
N LYS A 83 -9.03 20.54 4.18
CA LYS A 83 -10.21 21.23 3.67
C LYS A 83 -11.02 20.39 2.68
N ASP A 84 -10.37 19.62 1.83
CA ASP A 84 -11.04 18.83 0.78
C ASP A 84 -11.67 17.53 1.29
N TYR A 85 -11.31 17.06 2.49
CA TYR A 85 -11.79 15.78 3.04
C TYR A 85 -12.68 15.90 4.29
N ILE A 86 -12.73 17.06 4.95
CA ILE A 86 -13.50 17.25 6.22
C ILE A 86 -14.67 18.23 6.07
N LEU A 87 -14.72 19.05 5.01
CA LEU A 87 -15.80 20.03 4.75
C LEU A 87 -16.75 19.57 3.66
#